data_AF-A0A353DL63-F1
#
_entry.id   AF-A0A353DL63-F1
#
_cell.length_a   1.000
_cell.length_b   1.000
_cell.length_c   1.000
_cell.angle_alpha   90.00
_cell.angle_beta   90.00
_cell.angle_gamma   90.00
#
_symmetry.space_group_name_H-M   'P 1'
#
loop_
_entity.id
_entity.type
_entity.pdbx_description
1 polymer ?
#
loop_
_entity_poly.entity_id
_entity_poly.type
_entity_poly.pdbx_seq_one_letter_code
_entity_poly.pdbx_strand_id
1 'polypeptide(L)'
;MKIAAFVLTIISMALNITFRFVFAIYSLVVGDPIFFMLCFIGCALTSVFGSFAIYYINKNKKLIWVGVCNLIFVSLIGGILYLCWEGETETKDEKTTALSPKNPENVTNEMDVSEILLKLNKLYEGGIISKEEYEEKRKKYIDLL
;
A
#
# COMPACT_ATOMS: atom_id res chain seq x y z
N MET A 1 2.30 -13.28 1.59
CA MET A 1 1.62 -12.51 0.52
C MET A 1 2.57 -12.00 -0.57
N LYS A 2 3.85 -11.69 -0.27
CA LYS A 2 4.86 -11.22 -1.23
C LYS A 2 4.96 -12.07 -2.52
N ILE A 3 5.16 -13.37 -2.36
CA ILE A 3 5.32 -14.34 -3.47
C ILE A 3 4.04 -14.43 -4.30
N ALA A 4 2.87 -14.45 -3.68
CA ALA A 4 1.59 -14.51 -4.38
C ALA A 4 1.38 -13.27 -5.26
N ALA A 5 1.65 -12.07 -4.74
CA ALA A 5 1.53 -10.84 -5.52
C ALA A 5 2.56 -10.74 -6.65
N PHE A 6 3.80 -11.22 -6.42
CA PHE A 6 4.82 -11.32 -7.48
C PHE A 6 4.38 -12.23 -8.62
N VAL A 7 4.01 -13.48 -8.29
CA VAL A 7 3.57 -14.48 -9.27
C VAL A 7 2.36 -13.99 -10.05
N LEU A 8 1.39 -13.40 -9.36
CA LEU A 8 0.14 -12.96 -9.99
C LEU A 8 0.32 -11.69 -10.83
N THR A 9 1.28 -10.82 -10.48
CA THR A 9 1.69 -9.69 -11.33
C THR A 9 2.30 -10.20 -12.65
N ILE A 10 3.18 -11.20 -12.59
CA ILE A 10 3.79 -11.81 -13.79
C ILE A 10 2.73 -12.48 -14.66
N ILE A 11 1.84 -13.28 -14.06
CA ILE A 11 0.74 -13.93 -14.78
C ILE A 11 -0.15 -12.90 -15.46
N SER A 12 -0.50 -11.83 -14.75
CA SER A 12 -1.33 -10.73 -15.30
C SER A 12 -0.64 -10.03 -16.48
N MET A 13 0.67 -9.80 -16.38
CA MET A 13 1.46 -9.19 -17.46
C MET A 13 1.46 -10.10 -18.69
N ALA A 14 1.72 -11.39 -18.52
CA ALA A 14 1.73 -12.37 -19.61
C ALA A 14 0.37 -12.48 -20.30
N LEU A 15 -0.73 -12.53 -19.52
CA LEU A 15 -2.09 -12.56 -20.05
C LEU A 15 -2.43 -11.31 -20.85
N ASN A 16 -2.11 -10.11 -20.34
CA ASN A 16 -2.43 -8.86 -21.04
C ASN A 16 -1.60 -8.70 -22.33
N ILE A 17 -0.31 -9.05 -22.29
CA ILE A 17 0.54 -9.05 -23.50
C ILE A 17 -0.02 -10.01 -24.56
N THR A 18 -0.39 -11.23 -24.16
CA THR A 18 -0.97 -12.22 -25.09
C THR A 18 -2.28 -11.72 -25.68
N PHE A 19 -3.16 -11.16 -24.85
CA PHE A 19 -4.42 -10.59 -25.29
C PHE A 19 -4.23 -9.45 -26.30
N ARG A 20 -3.37 -8.48 -25.99
CA ARG A 20 -3.07 -7.36 -26.91
C ARG A 20 -2.40 -7.83 -28.20
N PHE A 21 -1.59 -8.88 -28.15
CA PHE A 21 -0.98 -9.47 -29.34
C PHE A 21 -2.02 -10.10 -30.26
N VAL A 22 -2.99 -10.86 -29.71
CA VAL A 22 -4.12 -11.40 -30.48
C VAL A 22 -4.94 -10.28 -31.12
N PHE A 23 -5.24 -9.22 -30.36
CA PHE A 23 -5.95 -8.05 -30.89
C PHE A 23 -5.15 -7.32 -31.98
N ALA A 24 -3.82 -7.22 -31.86
CA ALA A 24 -2.98 -6.64 -32.90
C ALA A 24 -3.05 -7.45 -34.20
N ILE A 25 -3.01 -8.80 -34.12
CA ILE A 25 -3.20 -9.66 -35.30
C ILE A 25 -4.58 -9.46 -35.91
N TYR A 26 -5.62 -9.41 -35.08
CA TYR A 26 -6.99 -9.13 -35.55
C TYR A 26 -7.07 -7.77 -36.26
N SER A 27 -6.41 -6.75 -35.72
CA SER A 27 -6.34 -5.40 -36.32
C SER A 27 -5.70 -5.42 -37.70
N LEU A 28 -4.66 -6.24 -37.90
CA LEU A 28 -4.02 -6.42 -39.21
C LEU A 28 -4.98 -7.04 -40.23
N VAL A 29 -5.84 -7.98 -39.80
CA VAL A 29 -6.83 -8.60 -40.68
C VAL A 29 -7.94 -7.61 -41.06
N VAL A 30 -8.37 -6.78 -40.11
CA VAL A 30 -9.39 -5.74 -40.36
C VAL A 30 -8.83 -4.55 -41.15
N GLY A 31 -7.51 -4.34 -41.11
CA GLY A 31 -6.83 -3.26 -41.83
C GLY A 31 -6.93 -1.91 -41.13
N ASP A 32 -7.12 -1.88 -39.80
CA ASP A 32 -7.12 -0.63 -39.02
C ASP A 32 -5.73 -0.35 -38.42
N PRO A 33 -4.95 0.59 -38.99
CA PRO A 33 -3.60 0.89 -38.53
C PRO A 33 -3.59 1.66 -37.20
N ILE A 34 -4.65 2.39 -36.87
CA ILE A 34 -4.73 3.17 -35.63
C ILE A 34 -4.86 2.21 -34.45
N PHE A 35 -5.76 1.24 -34.58
CA PHE A 35 -5.99 0.25 -33.54
C PHE A 35 -4.78 -0.68 -33.35
N PHE A 36 -4.06 -1.00 -34.44
CA PHE A 36 -2.79 -1.71 -34.38
C PHE A 36 -1.70 -0.93 -33.59
N MET A 37 -1.52 0.36 -33.89
CA MET A 37 -0.56 1.21 -33.16
C MET A 37 -0.91 1.33 -31.67
N LEU A 38 -2.21 1.45 -31.36
CA LEU A 38 -2.70 1.51 -29.98
C LEU A 38 -2.42 0.20 -29.20
N CYS A 39 -2.50 -0.96 -29.86
CA CYS A 39 -2.11 -2.23 -29.28
C CYS A 39 -0.61 -2.28 -28.94
N PHE A 40 0.25 -1.80 -29.84
CA PHE A 40 1.71 -1.73 -29.60
C PHE A 40 2.09 -0.81 -28.45
N ILE A 41 1.51 0.39 -28.40
CA ILE A 41 1.70 1.33 -27.29
C ILE A 41 1.26 0.68 -25.97
N GLY A 42 0.13 -0.03 -26.00
CA GLY A 42 -0.35 -0.81 -24.88
C GLY A 42 0.63 -1.86 -24.37
N CYS A 43 1.22 -2.66 -25.28
CA CYS A 43 2.24 -3.65 -24.92
C CYS A 43 3.47 -3.00 -24.28
N ALA A 44 3.94 -1.88 -24.84
CA ALA A 44 5.08 -1.15 -24.32
C ALA A 44 4.81 -0.61 -22.89
N LEU A 45 3.66 0.04 -22.68
CA LEU A 45 3.28 0.55 -21.36
C LEU A 45 3.15 -0.58 -20.34
N THR A 46 2.52 -1.69 -20.73
CA THR A 46 2.39 -2.86 -19.85
C THR A 46 3.74 -3.44 -19.43
N SER A 47 4.68 -3.53 -20.36
CA SER A 47 6.03 -4.01 -20.07
C SER A 47 6.78 -3.08 -19.12
N VAL A 48 6.71 -1.76 -19.35
CA VAL A 48 7.39 -0.76 -18.51
C VAL A 48 6.81 -0.75 -17.09
N PHE A 49 5.49 -0.62 -16.95
CA PHE A 49 4.85 -0.58 -15.62
C PHE A 49 4.92 -1.91 -14.89
N GLY A 50 4.79 -3.03 -15.60
CA GLY A 50 4.97 -4.37 -15.03
C GLY A 50 6.39 -4.57 -14.48
N SER A 51 7.41 -4.14 -15.25
CA SER A 51 8.82 -4.22 -14.82
C SER A 51 9.08 -3.35 -13.58
N PHE A 52 8.54 -2.13 -13.53
CA PHE A 52 8.62 -1.30 -12.33
C PHE A 52 7.93 -1.96 -11.13
N ALA A 53 6.72 -2.52 -11.31
CA ALA A 53 6.01 -3.20 -10.24
C ALA A 53 6.84 -4.37 -9.67
N ILE A 54 7.42 -5.19 -10.54
CA ILE A 54 8.30 -6.31 -10.17
C ILE A 54 9.56 -5.82 -9.44
N TYR A 55 10.20 -4.76 -9.94
CA TYR A 55 11.40 -4.18 -9.33
C TYR A 55 11.15 -3.69 -7.90
N TYR A 56 10.04 -2.97 -7.68
CA TYR A 56 9.69 -2.44 -6.36
C TYR A 56 9.25 -3.52 -5.38
N ILE A 57 8.52 -4.53 -5.88
CA ILE A 57 8.20 -5.76 -5.15
C ILE A 57 9.47 -6.42 -4.63
N ASN A 58 10.48 -6.58 -5.49
CA ASN A 58 11.73 -7.24 -5.12
C ASN A 58 12.53 -6.44 -4.08
N LYS A 59 12.45 -5.10 -4.12
CA LYS A 59 13.07 -4.23 -3.12
C LYS A 59 12.26 -4.07 -1.82
N ASN A 60 11.13 -4.76 -1.67
CA ASN A 60 10.21 -4.62 -0.53
C ASN A 60 9.72 -3.18 -0.27
N LYS A 61 9.88 -2.25 -1.22
CA LYS A 61 9.42 -0.87 -1.11
C LYS A 61 8.04 -0.76 -1.75
N LYS A 62 7.02 -0.48 -0.94
CA LYS A 62 5.64 -0.30 -1.42
C LYS A 62 5.47 1.11 -1.99
N LEU A 63 5.26 1.21 -3.30
CA LEU A 63 4.81 2.45 -3.94
C LEU A 63 3.39 2.27 -4.45
N ILE A 64 2.43 2.83 -3.71
CA ILE A 64 0.99 2.72 -4.02
C ILE A 64 0.71 3.22 -5.45
N TRP A 65 1.36 4.30 -5.88
CA TRP A 65 1.17 4.86 -7.22
C TRP A 65 1.57 3.89 -8.35
N VAL A 66 2.62 3.08 -8.15
CA VAL A 66 3.03 2.04 -9.12
C VAL A 66 1.95 0.95 -9.21
N GLY A 67 1.31 0.62 -8.09
CA GLY A 67 0.15 -0.28 -8.05
C GLY A 67 -1.05 0.26 -8.81
N VAL A 68 -1.36 1.55 -8.65
CA VAL A 68 -2.45 2.23 -9.38
C VAL A 68 -2.16 2.29 -10.88
N CYS A 69 -0.93 2.62 -11.30
CA CYS A 69 -0.55 2.58 -12.71
C CYS A 69 -0.63 1.15 -13.28
N ASN A 70 -0.19 0.14 -12.53
CA ASN A 70 -0.30 -1.25 -12.94
C ASN A 70 -1.77 -1.71 -13.05
N LEU A 71 -2.65 -1.21 -12.17
CA LEU A 71 -4.09 -1.46 -12.23
C LEU A 71 -4.71 -0.92 -13.54
N ILE A 72 -4.34 0.30 -13.91
CA ILE A 72 -4.90 1.01 -15.06
C ILE A 72 -4.38 0.42 -16.38
N PHE A 73 -3.08 0.12 -16.45
CA PHE A 73 -2.44 -0.25 -17.72
C PHE A 73 -2.29 -1.76 -17.94
N VAL A 74 -2.21 -2.57 -16.87
CA VAL A 74 -1.81 -3.99 -16.95
C VAL A 74 -2.89 -4.96 -16.52
N SER A 75 -3.54 -4.80 -15.37
CA SER A 75 -4.64 -5.68 -14.96
C SER A 75 -5.26 -5.18 -13.66
N LEU A 76 -6.59 -5.09 -13.64
CA LEU A 76 -7.38 -4.84 -12.42
C LEU A 76 -7.03 -5.83 -11.31
N ILE A 77 -6.91 -7.12 -11.64
CA ILE A 77 -6.66 -8.17 -10.64
C ILE A 77 -5.23 -8.08 -10.09
N GLY A 78 -4.24 -7.90 -10.98
CA GLY A 78 -2.83 -7.75 -10.57
C GLY A 78 -2.58 -6.47 -9.77
N GLY A 79 -3.20 -5.35 -10.15
CA GLY A 79 -3.11 -4.10 -9.43
C GLY A 79 -3.80 -4.12 -8.07
N ILE A 80 -4.99 -4.73 -7.94
CA ILE A 80 -5.67 -4.88 -6.64
C ILE A 80 -4.78 -5.67 -5.68
N LEU A 81 -4.20 -6.79 -6.14
CA LEU A 81 -3.35 -7.63 -5.30
C LEU A 81 -2.01 -6.95 -4.95
N TYR A 82 -1.46 -6.14 -5.85
CA TYR A 82 -0.32 -5.27 -5.53
C TYR A 82 -0.66 -4.26 -4.42
N LEU A 83 -1.85 -3.66 -4.48
CA LEU A 83 -2.31 -2.69 -3.47
C LEU A 83 -2.62 -3.36 -2.13
N CYS A 84 -3.23 -4.54 -2.16
CA CYS A 84 -3.52 -5.35 -0.98
C CYS A 84 -2.26 -5.93 -0.32
N TRP A 85 -1.10 -5.92 -0.99
CA TRP A 85 0.14 -6.33 -0.35
C TRP A 85 0.70 -5.22 0.55
N GLU A 86 0.78 -5.47 1.86
CA GLU A 86 1.58 -4.70 2.82
C GLU A 86 3.09 -4.99 2.64
N GLY A 87 3.79 -4.06 1.98
CA GLY A 87 5.25 -3.98 2.04
C GLY A 87 5.70 -3.42 3.39
N GLU A 88 7.00 -3.50 3.67
CA GLU A 88 7.58 -2.81 4.82
C GLU A 88 7.50 -1.31 4.56
N THR A 89 6.45 -0.68 5.08
CA THR A 89 6.31 0.77 5.07
C THR A 89 7.34 1.34 6.02
N GLU A 90 8.34 2.04 5.48
CA GLU A 90 8.89 3.16 6.22
C GLU A 90 7.73 4.10 6.52
N THR A 91 7.39 4.16 7.79
CA THR A 91 6.30 4.91 8.38
C THR A 91 6.41 6.36 7.93
N LYS A 92 5.58 6.77 6.99
CA LYS A 92 5.10 8.14 6.93
C LYS A 92 3.64 8.11 7.30
N ASP A 93 3.39 8.55 8.53
CA ASP A 93 2.07 8.95 9.03
C ASP A 93 1.42 9.89 8.01
N GLU A 94 0.58 9.35 7.14
CA GLU A 94 -0.39 10.15 6.40
C GLU A 94 -1.75 9.94 7.06
N LYS A 95 -1.93 10.79 8.06
CA LYS A 95 -3.14 11.07 8.81
C LYS A 95 -4.28 11.42 7.83
N THR A 96 -5.07 10.42 7.43
CA THR A 96 -6.39 10.67 6.85
C THR A 96 -7.45 10.40 7.90
N THR A 97 -7.92 11.49 8.46
CA THR A 97 -9.05 11.63 9.38
C THR A 97 -10.33 11.04 8.77
N ALA A 98 -10.90 10.01 9.41
CA ALA A 98 -12.33 9.68 9.28
C ALA A 98 -12.82 8.89 10.52
N LEU A 99 -13.42 9.61 11.46
CA LEU A 99 -14.50 9.23 12.39
C LEU A 99 -14.43 7.86 13.12
N SER A 100 -14.13 7.93 14.42
CA SER A 100 -14.59 7.02 15.48
C SER A 100 -16.14 7.01 15.55
N PRO A 101 -16.87 6.03 16.16
CA PRO A 101 -16.47 5.29 17.37
C PRO A 101 -16.94 3.83 17.55
N LYS A 102 -16.08 2.98 18.16
CA LYS A 102 -16.36 2.17 19.37
C LYS A 102 -15.23 1.17 19.66
N ASN A 103 -14.56 1.37 20.79
CA ASN A 103 -13.94 0.33 21.63
C ASN A 103 -15.03 -0.16 22.63
N PRO A 104 -14.85 -1.18 23.51
CA PRO A 104 -13.63 -1.96 23.79
C PRO A 104 -13.81 -3.47 24.01
N GLU A 105 -12.68 -4.18 23.99
CA GLU A 105 -12.30 -5.36 24.80
C GLU A 105 -11.20 -6.13 24.04
N ASN A 106 -10.16 -6.74 24.59
CA ASN A 106 -9.57 -6.86 25.92
C ASN A 106 -8.42 -7.85 25.68
N VAL A 107 -7.15 -7.43 25.75
CA VAL A 107 -6.06 -8.37 26.06
C VAL A 107 -5.04 -7.67 26.95
N THR A 108 -5.17 -7.98 28.23
CA THR A 108 -4.22 -7.80 29.33
C THR A 108 -2.88 -8.46 29.00
N ASN A 109 -1.79 -7.70 29.09
CA ASN A 109 -0.80 -7.85 30.17
C ASN A 109 0.52 -7.12 29.83
N GLU A 110 0.99 -6.37 30.82
CA GLU A 110 2.35 -5.81 30.92
C GLU A 110 2.71 -4.73 29.88
N MET A 111 1.93 -3.65 29.84
CA MET A 111 2.45 -2.37 29.37
C MET A 111 3.49 -1.88 30.38
N ASP A 112 4.76 -2.00 29.99
CA ASP A 112 5.91 -1.39 30.64
C ASP A 112 5.57 0.06 31.03
N VAL A 113 5.55 0.35 32.33
CA VAL A 113 5.17 1.66 32.88
C VAL A 113 6.01 2.77 32.25
N SER A 114 7.21 2.46 31.78
CA SER A 114 8.06 3.38 31.03
C SER A 114 7.45 3.82 29.68
N GLU A 115 6.78 2.91 28.96
CA GLU A 115 6.12 3.21 27.68
C GLU A 115 4.88 4.10 27.90
N ILE A 116 4.16 3.89 29.00
CA ILE A 116 3.02 4.73 29.40
C ILE A 116 3.49 6.15 29.70
N LEU A 117 4.57 6.30 30.47
CA LEU A 117 5.15 7.60 30.78
C LEU A 117 5.69 8.31 29.54
N LEU A 118 6.26 7.56 28.58
CA LEU A 118 6.77 8.10 27.32
C LEU A 118 5.63 8.59 26.42
N LYS A 119 4.51 7.84 26.33
CA LYS A 119 3.29 8.30 25.65
C LYS A 119 2.72 9.55 26.32
N LEU A 120 2.69 9.60 27.65
CA LEU A 120 2.20 10.74 28.40
C LEU A 120 3.07 12.00 28.15
N ASN A 121 4.39 11.84 28.08
CA ASN A 121 5.30 12.96 27.76
C ASN A 121 5.07 13.51 26.35
N LYS A 122 4.88 12.62 25.36
CA LYS A 122 4.55 13.03 23.98
C LYS A 122 3.23 13.82 23.90
N LEU A 123 2.23 13.46 24.71
CA LEU A 123 0.96 14.19 24.76
C LEU A 123 1.13 15.60 25.36
N TYR A 124 1.99 15.75 26.37
CA TYR A 124 2.31 17.05 26.96
C TYR A 124 3.14 17.93 26.02
N GLU A 125 4.22 17.40 25.43
CA GLU A 125 5.03 18.12 24.43
C GLU A 125 4.21 18.50 23.19
N GLY A 126 3.23 17.67 22.82
CA GLY A 126 2.27 17.95 21.75
C GLY A 126 1.22 19.01 22.11
N GLY A 127 1.19 19.54 23.34
CA GLY A 127 0.20 20.51 23.81
C GLY A 127 -1.23 19.97 23.87
N ILE A 128 -1.39 18.63 23.86
CA ILE A 128 -2.70 17.97 23.83
C ILE A 128 -3.33 17.94 25.23
N ILE A 129 -2.50 17.84 26.26
CA ILE A 129 -2.91 17.85 27.67
C ILE A 129 -2.28 19.05 28.37
N SER A 130 -2.99 19.61 29.34
CA SER A 130 -2.45 20.69 30.17
C SER A 130 -1.39 20.15 31.13
N LYS A 131 -0.54 21.05 31.64
CA LYS A 131 0.50 20.71 32.61
C LYS A 131 -0.07 20.04 33.88
N GLU A 132 -1.22 20.52 34.34
CA GLU A 132 -1.92 19.99 35.51
C GLU A 132 -2.40 18.54 35.28
N GLU A 133 -2.97 18.27 34.10
CA GLU A 133 -3.47 16.95 33.74
C GLU A 133 -2.33 15.93 33.50
N TYR A 134 -1.17 16.40 33.04
CA TYR A 134 0.05 15.61 32.91
C TYR A 134 0.60 15.19 34.28
N GLU A 135 0.69 16.12 35.23
CA GLU A 135 1.24 15.84 36.57
C GLU A 135 0.36 14.87 37.37
N GLU A 136 -0.96 15.00 37.27
CA GLU A 136 -1.90 14.09 37.94
C GLU A 136 -1.80 12.65 37.39
N LYS A 137 -1.79 12.50 36.06
CA LYS A 137 -1.66 11.19 35.42
C LYS A 137 -0.28 10.59 35.68
N ARG A 138 0.80 11.38 35.61
CA ARG A 138 2.17 10.92 35.91
C ARG A 138 2.29 10.40 37.34
N LYS A 139 1.72 11.11 38.32
CA LYS A 139 1.75 10.69 39.73
C LYS A 139 1.02 9.36 39.91
N LYS A 140 -0.15 9.20 39.30
CA LYS A 140 -0.93 7.95 39.35
C LYS A 140 -0.17 6.72 38.84
N TYR A 141 0.67 6.87 37.81
CA TYR A 141 1.47 5.77 37.27
C TYR A 141 2.78 5.52 38.03
N ILE A 142 3.32 6.54 38.70
CA ILE A 142 4.50 6.37 39.57
C ILE A 142 4.11 5.69 40.90
N ASP A 143 2.93 5.99 41.46
CA ASP A 143 2.42 5.33 42.67
C ASP A 143 2.03 3.86 42.45
N LEU A 144 1.95 3.41 41.19
CA LEU A 144 1.68 2.02 40.78
C LEU A 144 2.96 1.18 40.60
N LEU A 145 4.13 1.80 40.79
CA LEU A 145 5.47 1.23 40.62
C LEU A 145 6.05 0.86 42.00
#